data_AF-A0A429ASA6-F1
#
_entry.id   AF-A0A429ASA6-F1
#
_cell.length_a   1.000
_cell.length_b   1.000
_cell.length_c   1.000
_cell.angle_alpha   90.00
_cell.angle_beta   90.00
_cell.angle_gamma   90.00
#
_symmetry.space_group_name_H-M   'P 1'
#
loop_
_entity.id
_entity.type
_entity.pdbx_description
1 polymer ?
#
loop_
_entity_poly.entity_id
_entity_poly.type
_entity_poly.pdbx_seq_one_letter_code
_entity_poly.pdbx_strand_id
1 'polypeptide(L)'
;MWRLVREPFTARTWRRTAYAVTALPVGAVCVPLAATGLPTGRWQRALARRLLGAEIPGGPRTGLVHALVALPLNLISAVVTLYGWSIVPMNLGWPLRAGGDPAGAWGGPTFAGAWAFHAIVGGLGFLLLMPCVVRALTGLQLRWACTALA
;
A
#
# COMPACT_ATOMS: atom_id res chain seq x y z
N MET A 1 18.96 13.35 2.57
CA MET A 1 17.81 13.87 3.33
C MET A 1 16.72 14.47 2.43
N TRP A 2 17.03 15.43 1.55
CA TRP A 2 16.03 16.12 0.71
C TRP A 2 15.12 15.22 -0.15
N ARG A 3 15.64 14.12 -0.68
CA ARG A 3 14.84 13.16 -1.45
C ARG A 3 13.72 12.53 -0.61
N LEU A 4 14.01 12.13 0.64
CA LEU A 4 13.05 11.46 1.53
C LEU A 4 11.84 12.35 1.85
N VAL A 5 12.07 13.65 2.05
CA VAL A 5 10.99 14.61 2.36
C VAL A 5 10.05 14.82 1.17
N ARG A 6 10.56 14.65 -0.06
CA ARG A 6 9.77 14.80 -1.28
C ARG A 6 9.06 13.52 -1.70
N GLU A 7 9.57 12.34 -1.35
CA GLU A 7 9.01 11.03 -1.74
C GLU A 7 7.48 10.91 -1.55
N PRO A 8 6.88 11.34 -0.42
CA PRO A 8 5.43 11.26 -0.20
C PRO A 8 4.61 12.08 -1.20
N PHE A 9 5.23 13.10 -1.80
CA PHE A 9 4.58 14.03 -2.71
C PHE A 9 4.88 13.73 -4.19
N THR A 10 5.43 12.55 -4.49
CA THR A 10 5.73 12.15 -5.87
C THR A 10 4.63 11.28 -6.47
N ALA A 11 4.37 11.47 -7.77
CA ALA A 11 3.48 10.58 -8.53
C ALA A 11 3.91 9.10 -8.44
N ARG A 12 5.21 8.84 -8.33
CA ARG A 12 5.76 7.49 -8.19
C ARG A 12 5.25 6.79 -6.93
N THR A 13 5.27 7.46 -5.78
CA THR A 13 4.76 6.92 -4.51
C THR A 13 3.27 6.63 -4.61
N TRP A 14 2.49 7.59 -5.10
CA TRP A 14 1.04 7.43 -5.22
C TRP A 14 0.62 6.36 -6.21
N ARG A 15 1.32 6.18 -7.34
CA ARG A 15 1.07 5.05 -8.25
C ARG A 15 1.37 3.71 -7.59
N ARG A 16 2.41 3.61 -6.75
CA ARG A 16 2.70 2.39 -5.98
C ARG A 16 1.66 2.15 -4.89
N THR A 17 1.19 3.19 -4.21
CA THR A 17 0.09 3.10 -3.24
C THR A 17 -1.19 2.60 -3.92
N ALA A 18 -1.54 3.18 -5.08
CA ALA A 18 -2.66 2.73 -5.89
C ALA A 18 -2.51 1.26 -6.28
N TYR A 19 -1.31 0.82 -6.69
CA TYR A 19 -1.05 -0.57 -7.03
C TYR A 19 -1.23 -1.50 -5.81
N ALA A 20 -0.63 -1.16 -4.67
CA ALA A 20 -0.70 -1.96 -3.45
C ALA A 20 -2.15 -2.19 -2.99
N VAL A 21 -3.03 -1.20 -3.17
CA VAL A 21 -4.45 -1.28 -2.82
C VAL A 21 -5.26 -2.01 -3.89
N THR A 22 -5.10 -1.65 -5.17
CA THR A 22 -5.92 -2.19 -6.27
C THR A 22 -5.55 -3.61 -6.70
N ALA A 23 -4.35 -4.09 -6.35
CA ALA A 23 -3.96 -5.48 -6.61
C ALA A 23 -4.87 -6.49 -5.91
N LEU A 24 -5.45 -6.14 -4.74
CA LEU A 24 -6.39 -6.99 -4.01
C LEU A 24 -7.71 -7.20 -4.78
N PRO A 25 -8.51 -6.17 -5.10
CA PRO A 25 -9.77 -6.36 -5.83
C PRO A 25 -9.54 -6.97 -7.22
N VAL A 26 -8.44 -6.60 -7.92
CA VAL A 26 -8.10 -7.23 -9.20
C VAL A 26 -7.80 -8.72 -9.00
N GLY A 27 -7.00 -9.10 -8.00
CA GLY A 27 -6.70 -10.49 -7.68
C GLY A 27 -7.97 -11.28 -7.33
N ALA A 28 -8.83 -10.72 -6.48
CA ALA A 28 -10.08 -11.33 -6.07
C ALA A 28 -11.03 -11.60 -7.25
N VAL A 29 -11.11 -10.69 -8.21
CA VAL A 29 -11.88 -10.89 -9.46
C VAL A 29 -11.20 -11.89 -10.40
N CYS A 30 -9.87 -11.91 -10.44
CA CYS A 30 -9.12 -12.83 -11.29
C CYS A 30 -9.24 -14.30 -10.84
N VAL A 31 -9.45 -14.59 -9.56
CA VAL A 31 -9.60 -15.98 -9.06
C VAL A 31 -10.77 -16.72 -9.73
N PRO A 32 -12.03 -16.28 -9.63
CA PRO A 32 -13.16 -16.97 -10.25
C PRO A 32 -13.08 -16.96 -11.78
N LEU A 33 -12.60 -15.86 -12.39
CA LEU A 33 -12.50 -15.77 -13.85
C LEU A 33 -11.38 -16.64 -14.43
N ALA A 34 -10.28 -16.83 -13.70
CA ALA A 34 -9.25 -17.76 -14.11
C ALA A 34 -9.72 -19.22 -13.97
N ALA A 35 -10.57 -19.51 -12.97
CA ALA A 35 -11.19 -20.82 -12.82
C ALA A 35 -12.14 -21.18 -13.97
N THR A 36 -12.73 -20.19 -14.66
CA THR A 36 -13.50 -20.39 -15.90
C THR A 36 -12.66 -20.42 -17.18
N GLY A 37 -11.33 -20.40 -17.06
CA GLY A 37 -10.40 -20.46 -18.20
C GLY A 37 -10.12 -19.11 -18.87
N LEU A 38 -10.58 -17.99 -18.31
CA LEU A 38 -10.27 -16.67 -18.89
C LEU A 38 -8.79 -16.31 -18.69
N PRO A 39 -8.14 -15.65 -19.66
CA PRO A 39 -6.72 -15.28 -19.55
C PRO A 39 -6.51 -14.03 -18.67
N THR A 40 -6.75 -14.16 -17.37
CA THR A 40 -6.71 -13.09 -16.36
C THR A 40 -5.30 -12.52 -16.11
N GLY A 41 -4.25 -13.30 -16.42
CA GLY A 41 -2.86 -12.84 -16.32
C GLY A 41 -2.58 -11.57 -17.14
N ARG A 42 -3.34 -11.33 -18.24
CA ARG A 42 -3.22 -10.10 -19.03
C ARG A 42 -3.61 -8.84 -18.23
N TRP A 43 -4.61 -8.94 -17.36
CA TRP A 43 -5.09 -7.81 -16.56
C TRP A 43 -4.13 -7.53 -15.40
N GLN A 44 -3.60 -8.57 -14.77
CA GLN A 44 -2.60 -8.45 -13.71
C GLN A 44 -1.29 -7.82 -14.23
N ARG A 45 -0.83 -8.23 -15.42
CA ARG A 45 0.30 -7.57 -16.12
C ARG A 45 -0.02 -6.13 -16.50
N ALA A 46 -1.22 -5.86 -17.01
CA ALA A 46 -1.62 -4.50 -17.37
C ALA A 46 -1.64 -3.56 -16.16
N LEU A 47 -2.05 -4.05 -14.98
CA LEU A 47 -2.01 -3.29 -13.73
C LEU A 47 -0.56 -2.94 -13.33
N ALA A 48 0.34 -3.93 -13.35
CA ALA A 48 1.76 -3.73 -13.05
C ALA A 48 2.41 -2.74 -14.03
N ARG A 49 2.12 -2.84 -15.33
CA ARG A 49 2.59 -1.87 -16.32
C ARG A 49 2.02 -0.47 -16.08
N ARG A 50 0.71 -0.35 -15.87
CA ARG A 50 0.02 0.94 -15.70
C ARG A 50 0.37 1.69 -14.43
N LEU A 51 0.74 1.01 -13.34
CA LEU A 51 1.00 1.66 -12.05
C LEU A 51 2.47 1.59 -11.64
N LEU A 52 3.18 0.51 -11.98
CA LEU A 52 4.59 0.36 -11.63
C LEU A 52 5.54 0.64 -12.80
N GLY A 53 5.04 0.70 -14.04
CA GLY A 53 5.89 0.77 -15.23
C GLY A 53 6.66 -0.52 -15.48
N ALA A 54 6.22 -1.64 -14.90
CA ALA A 54 6.90 -2.92 -15.02
C ALA A 54 6.35 -3.72 -16.20
N GLU A 55 7.26 -4.16 -17.07
CA GLU A 55 6.94 -5.10 -18.15
C GLU A 55 7.21 -6.52 -17.67
N ILE A 56 6.16 -7.34 -17.69
CA ILE A 56 6.24 -8.76 -17.33
C ILE A 56 5.98 -9.53 -18.62
N PRO A 57 6.92 -10.36 -19.09
CA PRO A 57 6.71 -11.20 -20.27
C PRO A 57 5.43 -12.05 -20.14
N GLY A 58 4.78 -12.35 -21.26
CA GLY A 58 3.64 -13.26 -21.27
C GLY A 58 4.11 -14.71 -21.28
N GLY A 59 4.03 -15.39 -20.15
CA GLY A 59 4.36 -16.81 -20.04
C GLY A 59 3.18 -17.77 -20.25
N PRO A 60 3.46 -19.08 -20.42
CA PRO A 60 2.43 -20.13 -20.48
C PRO A 60 1.78 -20.44 -19.12
N ARG A 61 2.29 -19.85 -18.04
CA ARG A 61 1.82 -20.08 -16.66
C ARG A 61 0.42 -19.53 -16.43
N THR A 62 -0.36 -20.23 -15.59
CA THR A 62 -1.79 -19.95 -15.40
C THR A 62 -2.02 -18.73 -14.50
N GLY A 63 -2.87 -17.80 -14.96
CA GLY A 63 -3.30 -16.65 -14.16
C GLY A 63 -3.97 -17.03 -12.84
N LEU A 64 -4.53 -18.25 -12.76
CA LEU A 64 -5.15 -18.79 -11.55
C LEU A 64 -4.14 -19.02 -10.42
N VAL A 65 -3.00 -19.67 -10.70
CA VAL A 65 -1.97 -19.93 -9.68
C VAL A 65 -1.42 -18.63 -9.11
N HIS A 66 -1.14 -17.67 -10.00
CA HIS A 66 -0.71 -16.34 -9.55
C HIS A 66 -1.80 -15.67 -8.71
N ALA A 67 -3.07 -15.66 -9.15
CA ALA A 67 -4.16 -15.01 -8.43
C ALA A 67 -4.39 -15.60 -7.02
N LEU A 68 -4.37 -16.94 -6.88
CA LEU A 68 -4.55 -17.61 -5.58
C LEU A 68 -3.43 -17.31 -4.60
N VAL A 69 -2.18 -17.42 -5.03
CA VAL A 69 -1.01 -17.21 -4.15
C VAL A 69 -0.75 -15.73 -3.89
N ALA A 70 -1.07 -14.84 -4.83
CA ALA A 70 -0.92 -13.40 -4.65
C ALA A 70 -1.99 -12.81 -3.72
N LEU A 71 -3.15 -13.46 -3.54
CA LEU A 71 -4.27 -12.89 -2.81
C LEU A 71 -3.94 -12.54 -1.34
N PRO A 72 -3.29 -13.43 -0.54
CA PRO A 72 -2.88 -13.08 0.81
C PRO A 72 -1.86 -11.92 0.85
N LEU A 73 -0.89 -11.91 -0.07
CA LEU A 73 0.08 -10.83 -0.18
C LEU A 73 -0.58 -9.49 -0.54
N ASN A 74 -1.56 -9.52 -1.45
CA ASN A 74 -2.31 -8.34 -1.85
C ASN A 74 -3.21 -7.84 -0.71
N LEU A 75 -3.79 -8.73 0.08
CA LEU A 75 -4.56 -8.39 1.27
C LEU A 75 -3.68 -7.68 2.29
N ILE A 76 -2.54 -8.29 2.67
CA ILE A 76 -1.58 -7.69 3.61
C ILE A 76 -1.11 -6.34 3.08
N SER A 77 -0.76 -6.26 1.80
CA SER A 77 -0.28 -5.02 1.18
C SER A 77 -1.34 -3.92 1.23
N ALA A 78 -2.60 -4.23 0.92
CA ALA A 78 -3.70 -3.28 0.98
C ALA A 78 -3.96 -2.81 2.42
N VAL A 79 -4.06 -3.73 3.38
CA VAL A 79 -4.30 -3.41 4.80
C VAL A 79 -3.19 -2.53 5.36
N VAL A 80 -1.92 -2.94 5.21
CA VAL A 80 -0.77 -2.17 5.69
C VAL A 80 -0.69 -0.81 5.02
N THR A 81 -0.96 -0.74 3.71
CA THR A 81 -0.93 0.53 2.96
C THR A 81 -2.03 1.47 3.42
N LEU A 82 -3.28 1.01 3.51
CA LEU A 82 -4.42 1.83 3.89
C LEU A 82 -4.32 2.29 5.34
N TYR A 83 -4.01 1.37 6.25
CA TYR A 83 -3.85 1.68 7.67
C TYR A 83 -2.65 2.61 7.92
N GLY A 84 -1.51 2.32 7.30
CA GLY A 84 -0.32 3.15 7.44
C GLY A 84 -0.52 4.57 6.91
N TRP A 85 -1.21 4.73 5.79
CA TRP A 85 -1.54 6.06 5.27
C TRP A 85 -2.62 6.77 6.08
N SER A 86 -3.61 6.05 6.65
CA SER A 86 -4.65 6.68 7.46
C SER A 86 -4.10 7.25 8.77
N ILE A 87 -3.02 6.68 9.32
CA ILE A 87 -2.33 7.20 10.50
C ILE A 87 -1.87 8.65 10.30
N VAL A 88 -1.49 9.05 9.09
CA VAL A 88 -1.00 10.41 8.81
C VAL A 88 -2.06 11.49 9.08
N PRO A 89 -3.20 11.56 8.36
CA PRO A 89 -4.23 12.56 8.61
C PRO A 89 -4.86 12.38 9.99
N MET A 90 -4.99 11.13 10.46
CA MET A 90 -5.52 10.85 11.78
C MET A 90 -4.64 11.52 12.85
N ASN A 91 -3.31 11.47 12.77
CA ASN A 91 -2.40 12.04 13.78
C ASN A 91 -2.13 13.54 13.63
N LEU A 92 -2.10 14.06 12.40
CA LEU A 92 -2.05 15.51 12.18
C LEU A 92 -3.33 16.19 12.70
N GLY A 93 -4.48 15.55 12.45
CA GLY A 93 -5.78 15.94 12.97
C GLY A 93 -6.14 15.32 14.31
N TRP A 94 -5.16 14.88 15.13
CA TRP A 94 -5.43 14.26 16.43
C TRP A 94 -6.44 15.04 17.31
N PRO A 95 -6.43 16.39 17.36
CA PRO A 95 -7.41 17.15 18.14
C PRO A 95 -8.86 16.98 17.71
N LEU A 96 -9.10 16.54 16.48
CA LEU A 96 -10.44 16.35 15.92
C LEU A 96 -10.99 14.94 16.19
N ARG A 97 -10.18 14.03 16.74
CA ARG A 97 -10.63 12.70 17.11
C ARG A 97 -11.54 12.78 18.33
N ALA A 98 -12.69 12.12 18.28
CA ALA A 98 -13.59 12.04 19.43
C ALA A 98 -12.87 11.37 20.62
N GLY A 99 -12.97 11.98 21.81
CA GLY A 99 -12.62 11.35 23.08
C GLY A 99 -11.15 11.41 23.54
N GLY A 100 -10.31 12.28 22.98
CA GLY A 100 -8.92 12.43 23.41
C GLY A 100 -8.74 13.34 24.63
N ASP A 101 -8.77 12.80 25.85
CA ASP A 101 -8.25 13.52 27.02
C ASP A 101 -6.71 13.58 26.94
N PRO A 102 -6.10 14.78 26.84
CA PRO A 102 -4.65 14.92 26.81
C PRO A 102 -3.94 14.28 28.02
N ALA A 103 -4.61 14.15 29.17
CA ALA A 103 -4.03 13.53 30.36
C ALA A 103 -3.74 12.02 30.17
N GLY A 104 -4.54 11.33 29.34
CA GLY A 104 -4.34 9.91 29.00
C GLY A 104 -3.57 9.69 27.69
N ALA A 105 -3.17 10.76 27.00
CA ALA A 105 -2.55 10.68 25.69
C ALA A 105 -1.01 10.61 25.80
N TRP A 106 -0.39 9.98 24.80
CA TRP A 106 1.06 9.99 24.66
C TRP A 106 1.52 11.42 24.36
N GLY A 107 2.48 11.93 25.13
CA GLY A 107 2.90 13.34 25.10
C GLY A 107 2.15 14.26 26.06
N GLY A 108 1.17 13.75 26.82
CA GLY A 108 0.45 14.49 27.87
C GLY A 108 1.33 14.93 29.07
N PRO A 109 0.74 15.61 30.07
CA PRO A 109 -0.69 15.87 30.25
C PRO A 109 -1.20 17.12 29.52
N THR A 110 -0.32 17.88 28.88
CA THR A 110 -0.74 19.10 28.17
C THR A 110 -1.26 18.77 26.78
N PHE A 111 -2.27 19.51 26.33
CA PHE A 111 -2.77 19.42 24.95
C PHE A 111 -1.66 19.63 23.92
N ALA A 112 -0.78 20.61 24.16
CA ALA A 112 0.33 20.92 23.26
C ALA A 112 1.32 19.75 23.12
N GLY A 113 1.68 19.11 24.24
CA GLY A 113 2.57 17.95 24.25
C GLY A 113 1.95 16.74 23.55
N ALA A 114 0.67 16.45 23.84
CA ALA A 114 -0.05 15.35 23.21
C ALA A 114 -0.16 15.56 21.69
N TRP A 115 -0.56 16.76 21.27
CA TRP A 115 -0.61 17.10 19.84
C TRP A 115 0.77 16.98 19.18
N ALA A 116 1.82 17.54 19.79
CA ALA A 116 3.16 17.52 19.22
C ALA A 116 3.67 16.08 19.03
N PHE A 117 3.47 15.20 20.02
CA PHE A 117 3.82 13.79 19.91
C PHE A 117 3.11 13.12 18.73
N HIS A 118 1.78 13.26 18.65
CA HIS A 118 1.00 12.66 17.59
C HIS A 118 1.35 13.24 16.22
N ALA A 119 1.43 14.57 16.07
CA ALA A 119 1.76 15.22 14.81
C ALA A 119 3.16 14.83 14.30
N ILE A 120 4.18 14.79 15.17
CA ILE A 120 5.55 14.47 14.79
C ILE A 120 5.74 12.97 14.58
N VAL A 121 5.43 12.15 15.58
CA VAL A 121 5.70 10.70 15.53
C VAL A 121 4.69 9.99 14.64
N GLY A 122 3.40 10.24 14.88
CA GLY A 122 2.32 9.63 14.12
C GLY A 122 2.13 10.24 12.74
N GLY A 123 2.09 11.57 12.63
CA GLY A 123 1.86 12.28 11.38
C GLY A 123 3.07 12.25 10.46
N LEU A 124 4.11 13.01 10.81
CA LEU A 124 5.33 13.16 10.00
C LEU A 124 6.12 11.85 9.92
N GLY A 125 6.21 11.09 11.01
CA GLY A 125 6.89 9.79 11.03
C GLY A 125 6.33 8.83 10.01
N PHE A 126 5.00 8.62 9.98
CA PHE A 126 4.37 7.75 8.99
C PHE A 126 4.38 8.36 7.58
N LEU A 127 4.21 9.68 7.44
CA LEU A 127 4.31 10.37 6.15
C LEU A 127 5.63 10.04 5.45
N LEU A 128 6.75 10.02 6.18
CA LEU A 128 8.08 9.71 5.65
C LEU A 128 8.37 8.21 5.55
N LEU A 129 7.78 7.38 6.42
CA LEU A 129 7.95 5.93 6.42
C LEU A 129 7.20 5.23 5.28
N MET A 130 5.97 5.65 5.00
CA MET A 130 5.06 4.95 4.09
C MET A 130 5.58 4.77 2.67
N PRO A 131 6.28 5.75 2.03
CA PRO A 131 6.89 5.53 0.72
C PRO A 131 7.85 4.33 0.68
N CYS A 132 8.64 4.12 1.75
CA CYS A 132 9.55 2.98 1.86
C CYS A 132 8.80 1.66 2.02
N VAL A 133 7.78 1.63 2.88
CA VAL A 133 6.94 0.46 3.13
C VAL A 133 6.21 0.03 1.86
N VAL A 134 5.52 0.96 1.20
CA VAL A 134 4.81 0.72 -0.06
C VAL A 134 5.78 0.27 -1.14
N ARG A 135 6.97 0.85 -1.22
CA ARG A 135 8.01 0.42 -2.18
C ARG A 135 8.44 -1.03 -1.96
N ALA A 136 8.59 -1.46 -0.70
CA ALA A 136 8.97 -2.83 -0.37
C ALA A 136 7.86 -3.82 -0.72
N LEU A 137 6.61 -3.53 -0.32
CA LEU A 137 5.44 -4.37 -0.61
C LEU A 137 5.20 -4.50 -2.11
N THR A 138 5.17 -3.38 -2.84
CA THR A 138 5.01 -3.41 -4.30
C THR A 138 6.16 -4.10 -5.02
N GLY A 139 7.37 -4.04 -4.46
CA GLY A 139 8.51 -4.83 -4.95
C GLY A 139 8.32 -6.33 -4.78
N LEU A 140 7.78 -6.78 -3.63
CA LEU A 140 7.49 -8.20 -3.39
C LEU A 140 6.37 -8.71 -4.30
N GLN A 141 5.28 -7.93 -4.43
CA GLN A 141 4.19 -8.24 -5.36
C GLN A 141 4.70 -8.36 -6.80
N LEU A 142 5.60 -7.47 -7.23
CA LEU A 142 6.16 -7.51 -8.57
C LEU A 142 7.09 -8.71 -8.78
N ARG A 143 7.97 -9.03 -7.81
CA ARG A 143 8.81 -10.22 -7.87
C ARG A 143 7.97 -11.48 -8.04
N TRP A 144 6.91 -11.63 -7.24
CA TRP A 144 5.98 -12.75 -7.38
C TRP A 144 5.30 -12.78 -8.75
N ALA A 145 4.85 -11.63 -9.26
CA ALA A 145 4.24 -11.54 -10.57
C ALA A 145 5.21 -11.95 -11.70
N CYS A 146 6.48 -11.53 -11.63
CA CYS A 146 7.51 -11.96 -12.59
C CYS A 146 7.75 -13.47 -12.52
N THR A 147 7.76 -14.08 -11.33
CA THR A 147 7.94 -15.54 -11.18
C THR A 147 6.73 -16.33 -11.71
N ALA A 148 5.52 -15.83 -11.49
CA ALA A 148 4.30 -16.60 -11.74
C ALA A 148 3.63 -16.29 -13.10
N LEU A 149 3.92 -15.16 -13.74
CA LEU A 149 3.28 -14.73 -14.99
C LEU A 149 4.22 -14.63 -16.20
N ALA A 150 5.54 -14.67 -16.00
CA ALA A 150 6.55 -14.84 -17.06
C ALA A 150 6.79 -16.33 -17.34
#